data_AF-G9K3S4-F1
#
_entry.id   AF-G9K3S4-F1
#
_cell.length_a   1.000
_cell.length_b   1.000
_cell.length_c   1.000
_cell.angle_alpha   90.00
_cell.angle_beta   90.00
_cell.angle_gamma   90.00
#
_symmetry.space_group_name_H-M   'P 1'
#
loop_
_entity.id
_entity.type
_entity.pdbx_description
1 polymer ?
#
loop_
_entity_poly.entity_id
_entity_poly.type
_entity_poly.pdbx_seq_one_letter_code
_entity_poly.pdbx_strand_id
1 'polypeptide(L)'
;AGILVHMDNLRWEGVPFILMSGKALDERVGYVRILFRNQAYCAQTETRWVADQSQCLPRQIVFYIGHGELGSPAVLVSRNLFRPFLPSGSWKEVEDRPGLRLFGRPLSDFYAYSPVREQDAYSVLISHIFHGRKDSFITTENLLASWAFWTPLLDSLAHEAPRLYPGGAENGHLLDFEFTGTQLRFSRQQPEQLVPGPGSAPSPSDFQVLQSKYRDSLLISAWPEELIAKLADDIEATA
;
A
#
# COMPACT_ATOMS: atom_id res chain seq x y z
N ALA A 1 0.75 -7.34 -2.33
CA ALA A 1 1.68 -7.15 -3.46
C ALA A 1 2.00 -5.67 -3.62
N GLY A 2 3.29 -5.36 -3.82
CA GLY A 2 3.76 -4.06 -4.32
C GLY A 2 4.49 -4.32 -5.62
N ILE A 3 4.18 -3.55 -6.67
CA ILE A 3 4.69 -3.78 -8.03
C ILE A 3 5.16 -2.46 -8.61
N LEU A 4 6.38 -2.46 -9.17
CA LEU A 4 6.98 -1.33 -9.85
C LEU A 4 6.79 -1.48 -11.36
N VAL A 5 6.05 -0.56 -11.96
CA VAL A 5 5.76 -0.54 -13.39
C VAL A 5 6.44 0.68 -14.02
N HIS A 6 7.02 0.49 -15.20
CA HIS A 6 7.53 1.55 -16.05
C HIS A 6 6.75 1.56 -17.36
N MET A 7 6.50 2.75 -17.91
CA MET A 7 5.84 2.92 -19.20
C MET A 7 6.86 3.38 -20.24
N ASP A 8 7.05 2.56 -21.28
CA ASP A 8 7.96 2.88 -22.38
C ASP A 8 7.31 3.88 -23.35
N ASN A 9 7.38 5.17 -23.00
CA ASN A 9 7.06 6.29 -23.88
C ASN A 9 7.64 7.61 -23.33
N LEU A 10 7.81 8.59 -24.23
CA LEU A 10 8.38 9.91 -23.95
C LEU A 10 7.67 10.72 -22.84
N ARG A 11 6.41 10.42 -22.51
CA ARG A 11 5.68 11.13 -21.44
C ARG A 11 6.08 10.63 -20.05
N TRP A 12 6.42 9.35 -19.94
CA TRP A 12 6.60 8.65 -18.67
C TRP A 12 8.01 8.05 -18.50
N GLU A 13 8.94 8.41 -19.38
CA GLU A 13 10.35 8.03 -19.30
C GLU A 13 10.95 8.38 -17.93
N GLY A 14 11.47 7.37 -17.23
CA GLY A 14 12.01 7.52 -15.87
C GLY A 14 10.98 7.94 -14.81
N VAL A 15 9.69 7.72 -15.03
CA VAL A 15 8.62 7.91 -14.02
C VAL A 15 8.14 6.53 -13.53
N PRO A 16 8.40 6.18 -12.25
CA PRO A 16 7.96 4.90 -11.68
C PRO A 16 6.47 4.94 -11.30
N PHE A 17 5.73 3.90 -11.68
CA PHE A 17 4.37 3.66 -11.21
C PHE A 17 4.39 2.54 -10.17
N ILE A 18 4.04 2.88 -8.92
CA ILE A 18 3.98 1.92 -7.82
C ILE A 18 2.54 1.51 -7.60
N LEU A 19 2.23 0.24 -7.86
CA LEU A 19 0.92 -0.36 -7.66
C LEU A 19 0.95 -1.20 -6.39
N MET A 20 0.07 -0.91 -5.43
CA MET A 20 -0.02 -1.61 -4.15
C MET A 20 -1.44 -2.14 -3.92
N SER A 21 -1.52 -3.36 -3.41
CA SER A 21 -2.76 -3.95 -2.91
C SER A 21 -2.45 -5.02 -1.85
N GLY A 22 -3.25 -5.05 -0.79
CA GLY A 22 -3.06 -5.96 0.34
C GLY A 22 -4.37 -6.27 1.07
N LYS A 23 -4.31 -7.27 1.96
CA LYS A 23 -5.34 -7.59 2.95
C LYS A 23 -4.67 -7.53 4.32
N ALA A 24 -5.47 -7.43 5.39
CA ALA A 24 -4.94 -7.31 6.75
C ALA A 24 -3.82 -6.25 6.87
N LEU A 25 -3.98 -5.11 6.20
CA LEU A 25 -3.15 -3.93 6.46
C LEU A 25 -3.69 -3.19 7.69
N ASP A 26 -2.91 -2.25 8.20
CA ASP A 26 -3.27 -1.31 9.26
C ASP A 26 -4.48 -0.44 8.88
N GLU A 27 -4.53 0.06 7.65
CA GLU A 27 -5.62 0.89 7.14
C GLU A 27 -6.38 0.21 5.98
N ARG A 28 -7.73 0.18 6.05
CA ARG A 28 -8.57 -0.04 4.87
C ARG A 28 -8.68 1.30 4.13
N VAL A 29 -7.89 1.49 3.08
CA VAL A 29 -7.91 2.72 2.27
C VAL A 29 -7.73 2.41 0.78
N GLY A 30 -8.27 3.26 -0.09
CA GLY A 30 -7.93 3.29 -1.52
C GLY A 30 -7.56 4.71 -1.94
N TYR A 31 -6.43 4.88 -2.63
CA TYR A 31 -5.99 6.20 -3.12
C TYR A 31 -5.12 6.08 -4.37
N VAL A 32 -5.03 7.19 -5.13
CA VAL A 32 -4.00 7.42 -6.15
C VAL A 32 -3.19 8.65 -5.72
N ARG A 33 -1.87 8.50 -5.60
CA ARG A 33 -0.95 9.55 -5.13
C ARG A 33 0.05 9.91 -6.21
N ILE A 34 0.01 11.16 -6.66
CA ILE A 34 0.98 11.76 -7.58
C ILE A 34 1.96 12.58 -6.75
N LEU A 35 3.22 12.17 -6.70
CA LEU A 35 4.29 12.89 -6.01
C LEU A 35 5.18 13.61 -7.02
N PHE A 36 5.30 14.93 -6.89
CA PHE A 36 6.16 15.74 -7.77
C PHE A 36 7.61 15.68 -7.29
N ARG A 37 8.57 15.70 -8.23
CA ARG A 37 10.00 15.79 -7.92
C ARG A 37 10.27 17.07 -7.13
N ASN A 38 10.82 16.92 -5.92
CA ASN A 38 11.25 18.08 -5.13
C ASN A 38 12.61 18.56 -5.65
N GLN A 39 12.68 19.83 -6.04
CA GLN A 39 13.90 20.51 -6.53
C GLN A 39 14.37 21.62 -5.57
N ALA A 40 13.79 21.71 -4.37
CA ALA A 40 14.16 22.71 -3.37
C ALA A 40 15.18 22.17 -2.38
N TYR A 41 16.20 22.98 -2.07
CA TYR A 41 17.15 22.74 -1.00
C TYR A 41 16.89 23.74 0.14
N CYS A 42 16.52 23.25 1.32
CA CYS A 42 16.26 24.09 2.48
C CYS A 42 17.44 24.10 3.46
N ALA A 43 18.05 25.27 3.65
CA ALA A 43 19.10 25.48 4.65
C ALA A 43 18.54 25.71 6.08
N GLN A 44 17.23 25.86 6.24
CA GLN A 44 16.55 26.13 7.51
C GLN A 44 15.79 24.89 8.00
N THR A 45 15.71 24.71 9.32
CA THR A 45 15.06 23.56 9.96
C THR A 45 13.56 23.46 9.67
N GLU A 46 13.03 22.23 9.64
CA GLU A 46 11.64 21.93 9.29
C GLU A 46 10.60 22.68 10.14
N THR A 47 10.93 22.98 11.40
CA THR A 47 10.08 23.73 12.34
C THR A 47 9.76 25.17 11.90
N ARG A 48 10.46 25.69 10.88
CA ARG A 48 10.21 27.01 10.28
C ARG A 48 9.44 26.96 8.96
N TRP A 49 9.09 25.77 8.46
CA TRP A 49 8.47 25.61 7.14
C TRP A 49 6.95 25.78 7.23
N VAL A 50 6.42 26.82 6.58
CA VAL A 50 4.97 27.06 6.45
C VAL A 50 4.43 26.30 5.23
N ALA A 51 3.24 25.72 5.33
CA ALA A 51 2.68 24.77 4.37
C ALA A 51 2.41 25.33 2.95
N ASP A 52 2.13 26.63 2.86
CA ASP A 52 1.86 27.37 1.63
C ASP A 52 3.15 27.89 0.95
N GLN A 53 4.17 28.21 1.74
CA GLN A 53 5.39 28.89 1.28
C GLN A 53 6.59 27.95 1.11
N SER A 54 6.70 26.89 1.92
CA SER A 54 7.86 26.01 1.91
C SER A 54 7.89 25.11 0.70
N GLN A 55 8.79 25.43 -0.23
CA GLN A 55 9.05 24.65 -1.44
C GLN A 55 9.66 23.27 -1.15
N CYS A 56 10.17 23.04 0.06
CA CYS A 56 10.80 21.78 0.47
C CYS A 56 9.80 20.75 1.01
N LEU A 57 8.55 21.15 1.27
CA LEU A 57 7.49 20.21 1.63
C LEU A 57 7.04 19.38 0.41
N PRO A 58 6.68 18.09 0.58
CA PRO A 58 6.21 17.25 -0.52
C PRO A 58 5.05 17.87 -1.30
N ARG A 59 5.30 18.17 -2.57
CA ARG A 59 4.27 18.59 -3.54
C ARG A 59 3.58 17.36 -4.08
N GLN A 60 2.29 17.21 -3.79
CA GLN A 60 1.53 16.03 -4.15
C GLN A 60 0.07 16.34 -4.42
N ILE A 61 -0.53 15.50 -5.28
CA ILE A 61 -1.98 15.42 -5.49
C ILE A 61 -2.39 14.01 -5.08
N VAL A 62 -3.40 13.90 -4.22
CA VAL A 62 -3.98 12.61 -3.81
C VAL A 62 -5.46 12.59 -4.17
N PHE A 63 -5.84 11.61 -4.99
CA PHE A 63 -7.23 11.20 -5.17
C PHE A 63 -7.51 10.12 -4.13
N TYR A 64 -8.13 10.51 -3.03
CA TYR A 64 -8.53 9.63 -1.95
C TYR A 64 -9.89 9.04 -2.31
N ILE A 65 -9.93 7.74 -2.59
CA ILE A 65 -11.12 7.07 -3.17
C ILE A 65 -12.13 6.73 -2.07
N GLY A 66 -11.67 6.49 -0.83
CA GLY A 66 -12.54 6.36 0.34
C GLY A 66 -11.98 5.45 1.43
N HIS A 67 -12.82 5.25 2.45
CA HIS A 67 -12.47 4.60 3.72
C HIS A 67 -11.37 5.36 4.48
N GLY A 68 -10.49 4.64 5.19
CA GLY A 68 -9.37 5.15 5.96
C GLY A 68 -9.71 6.23 6.98
N GLU A 69 -8.69 6.93 7.48
CA GLU A 69 -8.88 7.96 8.50
C GLU A 69 -9.71 9.15 8.01
N LEU A 70 -9.67 9.48 6.71
CA LEU A 70 -10.47 10.58 6.16
C LEU A 70 -11.97 10.26 6.17
N GLY A 71 -12.33 8.99 6.04
CA GLY A 71 -13.70 8.48 6.15
C GLY A 71 -14.62 8.80 4.97
N SER A 72 -14.15 9.57 3.99
CA SER A 72 -14.90 9.97 2.78
C SER A 72 -13.95 10.13 1.58
N PRO A 73 -14.46 10.04 0.34
CA PRO A 73 -13.67 10.35 -0.85
C PRO A 73 -13.25 11.83 -0.86
N ALA A 74 -12.04 12.13 -1.35
CA ALA A 74 -11.55 13.49 -1.44
C ALA A 74 -10.48 13.68 -2.52
N VAL A 75 -10.30 14.93 -2.95
CA VAL A 75 -9.11 15.39 -3.67
C VAL A 75 -8.29 16.25 -2.72
N LEU A 76 -7.04 15.87 -2.49
CA LEU A 76 -6.08 16.59 -1.65
C LEU A 76 -4.97 17.14 -2.53
N VAL A 77 -4.69 18.44 -2.44
CA VAL A 77 -3.57 19.10 -3.17
C VAL A 77 -2.71 19.86 -2.16
N SER A 78 -1.40 19.63 -2.13
CA SER A 78 -0.51 20.37 -1.21
C SER A 78 -0.64 21.88 -1.39
N ARG A 79 -0.68 22.65 -0.29
CA ARG A 79 -0.83 24.12 -0.34
C ARG A 79 0.30 24.83 -1.09
N ASN A 80 1.51 24.26 -1.07
CA ASN A 80 2.67 24.74 -1.83
C ASN A 80 2.69 24.37 -3.34
N LEU A 81 1.58 23.86 -3.90
CA LEU A 81 1.48 23.46 -5.31
C LEU A 81 0.55 24.40 -6.11
N PHE A 82 -0.77 24.19 -6.05
CA PHE A 82 -1.78 25.11 -6.58
C PHE A 82 -3.11 24.92 -5.82
N ARG A 83 -3.96 25.96 -5.76
CA ARG A 83 -5.34 25.80 -5.28
C ARG A 83 -6.18 25.22 -6.43
N PRO A 84 -6.78 24.02 -6.29
CA PRO A 84 -7.59 23.43 -7.36
C PRO A 84 -8.89 24.23 -7.55
N PHE A 85 -9.37 24.30 -8.79
CA PHE A 85 -10.71 24.77 -9.10
C PHE A 85 -11.65 23.56 -9.23
N LEU A 86 -12.75 23.56 -8.48
CA LEU A 86 -13.76 22.50 -8.51
C LEU A 86 -15.16 23.11 -8.72
N PRO A 87 -16.08 22.41 -9.42
CA PRO A 87 -17.40 22.97 -9.72
C PRO A 87 -18.21 23.22 -8.44
N SER A 88 -18.72 24.45 -8.32
CA SER A 88 -19.55 24.86 -7.19
C SER A 88 -20.82 24.01 -7.08
N GLY A 89 -21.13 23.58 -5.86
CA GLY A 89 -22.31 22.76 -5.54
C GLY A 89 -22.13 21.24 -5.70
N SER A 90 -21.09 20.76 -6.38
CA SER A 90 -20.77 19.32 -6.43
C SER A 90 -19.63 18.92 -5.49
N TRP A 91 -18.75 19.85 -5.13
CA TRP A 91 -17.68 19.68 -4.15
C TRP A 91 -17.78 20.70 -3.01
N LYS A 92 -17.32 20.31 -1.82
CA LYS A 92 -17.17 21.15 -0.62
C LYS A 92 -15.75 21.03 -0.08
N GLU A 93 -15.22 22.12 0.49
CA GLU A 93 -13.95 22.06 1.23
C GLU A 93 -14.14 21.19 2.47
N VAL A 94 -13.16 20.34 2.78
CA VAL A 94 -13.16 19.50 3.99
C VAL A 94 -12.76 20.37 5.16
N GLU A 95 -13.58 20.36 6.22
CA GLU A 95 -13.26 21.07 7.46
C GLU A 95 -11.94 20.54 8.06
N ASP A 96 -11.13 21.43 8.63
CA ASP A 96 -9.87 21.01 9.26
C ASP A 96 -10.17 20.13 10.48
N ARG A 97 -9.37 19.07 10.64
CA ARG A 97 -9.53 18.08 11.71
C ARG A 97 -8.22 18.00 12.48
N PRO A 98 -8.05 18.80 13.55
CA PRO A 98 -6.82 18.86 14.31
C PRO A 98 -6.35 17.47 14.76
N GLY A 99 -5.09 17.16 14.49
CA GLY A 99 -4.48 15.85 14.79
C GLY A 99 -4.52 14.85 13.65
N LEU A 100 -5.42 14.96 12.67
CA LEU A 100 -5.43 14.09 11.49
C LEU A 100 -4.14 14.26 10.67
N ARG A 101 -3.47 13.15 10.35
CA ARG A 101 -2.27 13.15 9.51
C ARG A 101 -2.42 12.20 8.34
N LEU A 102 -2.48 12.75 7.12
CA LEU A 102 -2.52 11.97 5.89
C LEU A 102 -1.14 12.02 5.21
N PHE A 103 -0.60 10.85 4.89
CA PHE A 103 0.72 10.72 4.23
C PHE A 103 1.85 11.45 4.99
N GLY A 104 1.82 11.40 6.32
CA GLY A 104 2.79 12.04 7.23
C GLY A 104 2.58 13.54 7.48
N ARG A 105 1.62 14.19 6.81
CA ARG A 105 1.35 15.64 6.91
C ARG A 105 -0.02 15.92 7.53
N PRO A 106 -0.20 17.01 8.31
CA PRO A 106 -1.51 17.38 8.84
C PRO A 106 -2.49 17.72 7.70
N LEU A 107 -3.80 17.56 7.93
CA LEU A 107 -4.82 17.90 6.92
C LEU A 107 -4.73 19.36 6.45
N SER A 108 -4.37 20.27 7.36
CA SER A 108 -4.17 21.69 7.09
C SER A 108 -3.06 22.00 6.08
N ASP A 109 -2.14 21.08 5.77
CA ASP A 109 -1.14 21.24 4.70
C ASP A 109 -1.74 21.13 3.29
N PHE A 110 -3.01 20.72 3.17
CA PHE A 110 -3.70 20.49 1.91
C PHE A 110 -4.83 21.48 1.67
N TYR A 111 -5.11 21.73 0.39
CA TYR A 111 -6.45 22.05 -0.08
C TYR A 111 -7.20 20.72 -0.24
N ALA A 112 -8.17 20.46 0.63
CA ALA A 112 -8.90 19.21 0.70
C ALA A 112 -10.37 19.42 0.31
N TYR A 113 -10.87 18.65 -0.65
CA TYR A 113 -12.24 18.78 -1.14
C TYR A 113 -12.91 17.40 -1.26
N SER A 114 -14.13 17.27 -0.75
CA SER A 114 -14.95 16.06 -0.85
C SER A 114 -16.22 16.33 -1.67
N PRO A 115 -16.81 15.31 -2.31
CA PRO A 115 -18.08 15.48 -3.01
C PRO A 115 -19.18 15.84 -2.01
N VAL A 116 -20.13 16.66 -2.44
CA VAL A 116 -21.32 17.03 -1.62
C VAL A 116 -22.24 15.81 -1.42
N ARG A 117 -22.29 14.92 -2.42
CA ARG A 117 -23.05 13.67 -2.40
C ARG A 117 -22.22 12.54 -2.99
N GLU A 118 -21.99 11.51 -2.19
CA GLU A 118 -21.44 10.24 -2.68
C GLU A 118 -22.51 9.48 -3.51
N GLN A 119 -22.05 8.74 -4.51
CA GLN A 119 -22.88 7.91 -5.36
C GLN A 119 -22.36 6.49 -5.33
N ASP A 120 -23.25 5.52 -5.12
CA ASP A 120 -22.91 4.11 -5.23
C ASP A 120 -22.47 3.77 -6.66
N ALA A 121 -21.37 3.00 -6.77
CA ALA A 121 -20.75 2.67 -8.04
C ALA A 121 -21.70 1.88 -8.96
N TYR A 122 -22.48 0.94 -8.41
CA TYR A 122 -23.44 0.17 -9.20
C TYR A 122 -24.58 1.03 -9.72
N SER A 123 -25.09 1.95 -8.90
CA SER A 123 -26.12 2.92 -9.29
C SER A 123 -25.67 3.79 -10.47
N VAL A 124 -24.40 4.23 -10.49
CA VAL A 124 -23.81 4.97 -11.61
C VAL A 124 -23.65 4.08 -12.84
N LEU A 125 -23.08 2.89 -12.70
CA LEU A 125 -22.85 1.96 -13.82
C LEU A 125 -24.15 1.48 -14.46
N ILE A 126 -25.18 1.16 -13.67
CA ILE A 126 -26.51 0.79 -14.15
C ILE A 126 -27.15 1.96 -14.92
N SER A 127 -27.04 3.19 -14.41
CA SER A 127 -27.47 4.39 -15.14
C SER A 127 -26.72 4.53 -16.47
N HIS A 128 -25.41 4.27 -16.51
CA HIS A 128 -24.63 4.31 -17.75
C HIS A 128 -25.09 3.26 -18.77
N ILE A 129 -25.46 2.04 -18.34
CA ILE A 129 -26.07 1.01 -19.21
C ILE A 129 -27.37 1.53 -19.83
N PHE A 130 -28.29 2.08 -19.02
CA PHE A 130 -29.56 2.63 -19.53
C PHE A 130 -29.38 3.78 -20.53
N HIS A 131 -28.32 4.58 -20.39
CA HIS A 131 -27.99 5.67 -21.30
C HIS A 131 -27.05 5.26 -22.45
N GLY A 132 -26.73 3.96 -22.60
CA GLY A 132 -25.84 3.46 -23.65
C GLY A 132 -24.38 3.91 -23.53
N ARG A 133 -23.96 4.42 -22.37
CA ARG A 133 -22.60 4.93 -22.09
C ARG A 133 -21.65 3.77 -21.79
N LYS A 134 -20.58 3.66 -22.59
CA LYS A 134 -19.62 2.54 -22.54
C LYS A 134 -18.25 2.92 -21.97
N ASP A 135 -18.00 4.20 -21.76
CA ASP A 135 -16.74 4.78 -21.26
C ASP A 135 -16.33 4.29 -19.86
N SER A 136 -17.28 3.85 -19.05
CA SER A 136 -17.04 3.28 -17.72
C SER A 136 -16.88 1.75 -17.70
N PHE A 137 -16.85 1.10 -18.87
CA PHE A 137 -16.77 -0.36 -19.01
C PHE A 137 -15.49 -0.77 -19.76
N ILE A 138 -14.88 -1.87 -19.34
CA ILE A 138 -13.66 -2.39 -19.96
C ILE A 138 -13.98 -3.00 -21.33
N THR A 139 -13.26 -2.57 -22.37
CA THR A 139 -13.35 -3.15 -23.71
C THR A 139 -12.61 -4.50 -23.77
N THR A 140 -12.99 -5.37 -24.72
CA THR A 140 -12.28 -6.64 -24.96
C THR A 140 -10.78 -6.43 -25.20
N GLU A 141 -10.42 -5.38 -25.96
CA GLU A 141 -9.04 -4.98 -26.22
C GLU A 141 -8.29 -4.64 -24.92
N ASN A 142 -8.85 -3.78 -24.07
CA ASN A 142 -8.23 -3.40 -22.79
C ASN A 142 -8.11 -4.60 -21.83
N LEU A 143 -9.09 -5.51 -21.84
CA LEU A 143 -9.05 -6.73 -21.04
C LEU A 143 -7.93 -7.67 -21.51
N LEU A 144 -7.79 -7.90 -22.81
CA LEU A 144 -6.74 -8.73 -23.39
C LEU A 144 -5.35 -8.11 -23.18
N ALA A 145 -5.21 -6.79 -23.34
CA ALA A 145 -3.97 -6.07 -23.05
C ALA A 145 -3.56 -6.17 -21.57
N SER A 146 -4.53 -6.08 -20.65
CA SER A 146 -4.30 -6.29 -19.21
C SER A 146 -3.77 -7.70 -18.92
N TRP A 147 -4.40 -8.74 -19.48
CA TRP A 147 -3.91 -10.12 -19.33
C TRP A 147 -2.53 -10.31 -19.97
N ALA A 148 -2.27 -9.78 -21.17
CA ALA A 148 -0.96 -9.86 -21.81
C ALA A 148 0.16 -9.22 -20.96
N PHE A 149 -0.14 -8.15 -20.22
CA PHE A 149 0.78 -7.52 -19.29
C PHE A 149 1.00 -8.32 -18.00
N TRP A 150 -0.08 -8.83 -17.39
CA TRP A 150 0.00 -9.49 -16.08
C TRP A 150 0.41 -10.96 -16.12
N THR A 151 0.03 -11.72 -17.15
CA THR A 151 0.24 -13.19 -17.20
C THR A 151 1.71 -13.59 -17.00
N PRO A 152 2.72 -13.00 -17.68
CA PRO A 152 4.11 -13.43 -17.49
C PRO A 152 4.62 -13.25 -16.05
N LEU A 153 4.13 -12.22 -15.34
CA LEU A 153 4.46 -12.00 -13.94
C LEU A 153 3.75 -13.01 -13.03
N LEU A 154 2.47 -13.31 -13.30
CA LEU A 154 1.72 -14.33 -12.56
C LEU A 154 2.35 -15.72 -12.73
N ASP A 155 2.79 -16.07 -13.94
CA ASP A 155 3.48 -17.33 -14.24
C ASP A 155 4.83 -17.42 -13.50
N SER A 156 5.62 -16.33 -13.46
CA SER A 156 6.88 -16.32 -12.70
C SER A 156 6.67 -16.46 -11.19
N LEU A 157 5.57 -15.92 -10.65
CA LEU A 157 5.24 -15.97 -9.23
C LEU A 157 4.53 -17.27 -8.81
N ALA A 158 4.13 -18.13 -9.75
CA ALA A 158 3.31 -19.32 -9.48
C ALA A 158 3.96 -20.35 -8.54
N HIS A 159 5.27 -20.27 -8.33
CA HIS A 159 6.05 -21.13 -7.43
C HIS A 159 6.78 -20.36 -6.32
N GLU A 160 6.58 -19.04 -6.22
CA GLU A 160 7.18 -18.22 -5.16
C GLU A 160 6.27 -18.19 -3.91
N ALA A 161 6.85 -18.47 -2.75
CA ALA A 161 6.14 -18.34 -1.49
C ALA A 161 5.96 -16.85 -1.14
N PRO A 162 4.74 -16.36 -0.85
CA PRO A 162 4.53 -14.97 -0.48
C PRO A 162 5.14 -14.68 0.89
N ARG A 163 5.73 -13.49 1.04
CA ARG A 163 6.20 -12.95 2.33
C ARG A 163 5.06 -12.98 3.36
N LEU A 164 5.32 -13.59 4.51
CA LEU A 164 4.38 -13.63 5.63
C LEU A 164 4.40 -12.31 6.40
N TYR A 165 3.26 -11.94 6.99
CA TYR A 165 3.09 -10.75 7.83
C TYR A 165 1.95 -10.97 8.83
N PRO A 166 2.02 -10.43 10.05
CA PRO A 166 1.03 -10.68 11.12
C PRO A 166 -0.33 -10.03 10.82
N GLY A 167 -0.32 -8.86 10.19
CA GLY A 167 -1.50 -8.08 9.86
C GLY A 167 -1.68 -6.83 10.73
N GLY A 168 -2.52 -5.91 10.27
CA GLY A 168 -2.85 -4.68 10.99
C GLY A 168 -1.62 -3.81 11.28
N ALA A 169 -1.62 -3.16 12.44
CA ALA A 169 -0.51 -2.33 12.90
C ALA A 169 0.74 -3.14 13.29
N GLU A 170 0.61 -4.44 13.60
CA GLU A 170 1.73 -5.33 13.93
C GLU A 170 2.68 -5.54 12.75
N ASN A 171 2.23 -5.26 11.52
CA ASN A 171 3.08 -5.21 10.33
C ASN A 171 4.28 -4.26 10.51
N GLY A 172 4.10 -3.13 11.19
CA GLY A 172 5.11 -2.08 11.32
C GLY A 172 5.81 -1.79 9.98
N HIS A 173 7.13 -1.94 9.96
CA HIS A 173 8.00 -1.73 8.79
C HIS A 173 8.29 -3.00 7.97
N LEU A 174 7.54 -4.08 8.19
CA LEU A 174 7.78 -5.39 7.56
C LEU A 174 7.49 -5.39 6.05
N LEU A 175 6.52 -4.58 5.64
CA LEU A 175 6.04 -4.49 4.26
C LEU A 175 6.61 -3.28 3.51
N ASP A 176 7.42 -2.44 4.17
CA ASP A 176 8.10 -1.31 3.56
C ASP A 176 9.06 -1.79 2.46
N PHE A 177 9.10 -1.06 1.35
CA PHE A 177 9.94 -1.37 0.21
C PHE A 177 10.60 -0.13 -0.40
N GLU A 178 11.79 -0.34 -0.94
CA GLU A 178 12.57 0.62 -1.70
C GLU A 178 12.61 0.22 -3.17
N PHE A 179 12.83 1.21 -4.04
CA PHE A 179 13.15 0.97 -5.44
C PHE A 179 14.35 1.80 -5.88
N THR A 180 15.11 1.24 -6.83
CA THR A 180 16.24 1.91 -7.48
C THR A 180 16.25 1.51 -8.95
N GLY A 181 16.03 2.48 -9.84
CA GLY A 181 15.82 2.20 -11.26
C GLY A 181 14.63 1.26 -11.46
N THR A 182 14.88 0.09 -12.06
CA THR A 182 13.86 -0.95 -12.30
C THR A 182 13.73 -1.98 -11.18
N GLN A 183 14.58 -1.95 -10.15
CA GLN A 183 14.55 -2.92 -9.06
C GLN A 183 13.66 -2.46 -7.91
N LEU A 184 12.87 -3.39 -7.36
CA LEU A 184 12.03 -3.22 -6.18
C LEU A 184 12.45 -4.25 -5.13
N ARG A 185 12.60 -3.85 -3.87
CA ARG A 185 13.00 -4.74 -2.76
C ARG A 185 12.36 -4.31 -1.46
N PHE A 186 12.04 -5.26 -0.57
CA PHE A 186 11.66 -4.90 0.81
C PHE A 186 12.83 -4.21 1.53
N SER A 187 12.56 -3.11 2.25
CA SER A 187 13.55 -2.37 3.03
C SER A 187 14.09 -3.19 4.21
N ARG A 188 13.27 -4.11 4.72
CA ARG A 188 13.68 -5.12 5.70
C ARG A 188 13.74 -6.49 5.04
N GLN A 189 14.75 -7.27 5.36
CA GLN A 189 14.73 -8.71 5.07
C GLN A 189 13.51 -9.35 5.73
N GLN A 190 13.06 -10.49 5.21
CA GLN A 190 11.98 -11.24 5.86
C GLN A 190 12.50 -11.70 7.22
N PRO A 191 11.90 -11.29 8.36
CA PRO A 191 12.03 -12.08 9.56
C PRO A 191 11.33 -13.40 9.22
N GLU A 192 12.02 -14.51 9.38
CA GLU A 192 11.33 -15.80 9.37
C GLU A 192 10.20 -15.81 10.43
N GLN A 193 8.98 -16.26 10.10
CA GLN A 193 7.96 -16.73 11.05
C GLN A 193 7.66 -15.80 12.28
N LEU A 194 7.34 -16.42 13.42
CA LEU A 194 6.85 -15.91 14.71
C LEU A 194 6.95 -17.06 15.73
N VAL A 195 7.31 -16.77 16.98
CA VAL A 195 7.01 -17.68 18.12
C VAL A 195 6.20 -16.90 19.17
N PRO A 196 4.96 -17.30 19.50
CA PRO A 196 4.19 -16.61 20.52
C PRO A 196 4.73 -16.89 21.93
N GLY A 197 5.01 -15.83 22.69
CA GLY A 197 5.36 -15.94 24.10
C GLY A 197 4.17 -16.32 25.00
N PRO A 198 4.40 -16.70 26.27
CA PRO A 198 3.36 -17.17 27.20
C PRO A 198 2.44 -16.05 27.76
N GLY A 199 2.40 -14.88 27.12
CA GLY A 199 1.59 -13.73 27.51
C GLY A 199 0.33 -13.57 26.65
N SER A 200 -0.65 -12.82 27.14
CA SER A 200 -1.96 -12.67 26.50
C SER A 200 -2.02 -11.75 25.26
N ALA A 201 -0.89 -11.21 24.80
CA ALA A 201 -0.76 -10.52 23.51
C ALA A 201 0.72 -10.51 23.03
N PRO A 202 1.01 -10.71 21.73
CA PRO A 202 2.36 -10.65 21.17
C PRO A 202 2.86 -9.21 20.93
N SER A 203 4.17 -9.03 20.77
CA SER A 203 4.81 -7.73 20.49
C SER A 203 5.65 -7.76 19.20
N PRO A 204 5.86 -6.62 18.50
CA PRO A 204 6.65 -6.57 17.25
C PRO A 204 8.13 -6.99 17.38
N SER A 205 8.63 -7.23 18.60
CA SER A 205 9.98 -7.74 18.89
C SER A 205 10.09 -9.27 18.80
N ASP A 206 8.98 -10.01 18.76
CA ASP A 206 8.94 -11.47 18.95
C ASP A 206 9.06 -12.29 17.63
N PHE A 207 9.67 -11.72 16.58
CA PHE A 207 9.60 -12.21 15.19
C PHE A 207 10.96 -12.73 14.65
N GLN A 208 11.23 -14.05 14.72
CA GLN A 208 12.29 -14.77 13.99
C GLN A 208 12.01 -16.29 13.75
N VAL A 209 12.90 -16.96 12.97
CA VAL A 209 12.70 -17.96 11.88
C VAL A 209 12.21 -19.41 12.13
N LEU A 210 11.19 -19.89 11.37
CA LEU A 210 10.98 -21.32 11.02
C LEU A 210 10.24 -21.65 9.69
N GLN A 211 10.87 -22.55 8.93
CA GLN A 211 10.37 -23.79 8.28
C GLN A 211 9.11 -23.81 7.37
N SER A 212 9.40 -23.85 6.07
CA SER A 212 8.54 -24.40 5.01
C SER A 212 8.62 -25.94 4.94
N LYS A 213 7.70 -26.57 4.19
CA LYS A 213 7.90 -27.94 3.68
C LYS A 213 8.71 -27.88 2.38
N TYR A 214 9.66 -28.80 2.19
CA TYR A 214 10.34 -28.99 0.91
C TYR A 214 10.31 -30.46 0.52
N ARG A 215 9.69 -30.77 -0.62
CA ARG A 215 9.53 -32.14 -1.16
C ARG A 215 8.91 -33.11 -0.14
N ASP A 216 7.70 -32.77 0.30
CA ASP A 216 6.76 -33.59 1.09
C ASP A 216 7.18 -34.00 2.51
N SER A 217 8.44 -33.82 2.90
CA SER A 217 8.86 -33.92 4.30
C SER A 217 8.47 -32.69 5.12
N LEU A 218 7.92 -32.94 6.30
CA LEU A 218 7.80 -31.94 7.37
C LEU A 218 9.20 -31.71 7.97
N LEU A 219 9.70 -30.47 7.91
CA LEU A 219 10.72 -30.06 8.85
C LEU A 219 10.05 -29.92 10.23
N ILE A 220 10.69 -30.48 11.27
CA ILE A 220 10.25 -30.37 12.65
C ILE A 220 11.13 -29.32 13.34
N SER A 221 10.48 -28.52 14.18
CA SER A 221 11.12 -27.53 15.04
C SER A 221 10.33 -27.44 16.33
N ALA A 222 11.06 -27.59 17.43
CA ALA A 222 10.59 -27.52 18.80
C ALA A 222 11.73 -26.96 19.67
N TRP A 223 11.47 -26.66 20.94
CA TRP A 223 12.55 -26.31 21.87
C TRP A 223 13.56 -27.47 21.97
N PRO A 224 14.86 -27.23 22.23
CA PRO A 224 15.88 -28.28 22.19
C PRO A 224 15.53 -29.52 23.03
N GLU A 225 14.95 -29.33 24.21
CA GLU A 225 14.55 -30.42 25.10
C GLU A 225 13.35 -31.21 24.57
N GLU A 226 12.35 -30.55 23.99
CA GLU A 226 11.21 -31.20 23.34
C GLU A 226 11.61 -31.92 22.05
N LEU A 227 12.57 -31.35 21.29
CA LEU A 227 13.12 -31.96 20.09
C LEU A 227 13.92 -33.22 20.44
N ILE A 228 14.73 -33.17 21.50
CA ILE A 228 15.49 -34.33 21.99
C ILE A 228 14.54 -35.43 22.51
N ALA A 229 13.53 -35.08 23.31
CA ALA A 229 12.53 -36.03 23.80
C ALA A 229 11.78 -36.70 22.63
N LYS A 230 11.29 -35.90 21.68
CA LYS A 230 10.51 -36.40 20.55
C LYS A 230 11.33 -37.23 19.57
N LEU A 231 12.60 -36.87 19.34
CA LEU A 231 13.52 -37.69 18.55
C LEU A 231 13.90 -38.99 19.28
N ALA A 232 13.99 -38.99 20.62
CA ALA A 232 14.20 -40.21 21.39
C ALA A 232 12.97 -41.15 21.29
N ASP A 233 11.76 -40.61 21.48
CA ASP A 233 10.50 -41.35 21.34
C ASP A 233 10.35 -41.93 19.91
N ASP A 234 10.64 -41.14 18.86
CA ASP A 234 10.57 -41.59 17.46
C ASP A 234 11.64 -42.66 17.13
N ILE A 235 12.81 -42.63 17.79
CA ILE A 235 13.86 -43.67 17.66
C ILE A 235 13.45 -44.95 18.39
N GLU A 236 12.90 -44.87 19.60
CA GLU A 236 12.39 -46.05 20.33
C GLU A 236 11.18 -46.69 19.62
N ALA A 237 10.34 -45.89 18.95
CA ALA A 237 9.21 -46.37 18.17
C ALA A 237 9.57 -47.01 16.81
N THR A 238 10.84 -46.90 16.37
CA THR A 238 11.33 -47.43 15.08
C THR A 238 12.41 -48.52 15.21
N ALA A 239 12.72 -48.94 16.44
CA ALA A 239 13.65 -50.03 16.76
C ALA A 239 12.94 -51.38 17.03
#